data_AF-A0A6N2Z597-F1
#
_entry.id   AF-A0A6N2Z597-F1
#
_cell.length_a   1.000
_cell.length_b   1.000
_cell.length_c   1.000
_cell.angle_alpha   90.00
_cell.angle_beta   90.00
_cell.angle_gamma   90.00
#
_symmetry.space_group_name_H-M   'P 1'
#
loop_
_entity.id
_entity.type
_entity.pdbx_description
1 polymer ?
#
loop_
_entity_poly.entity_id
_entity_poly.type
_entity_poly.pdbx_seq_one_letter_code
_entity_poly.pdbx_strand_id
1 'polypeptide(L)' 'MANRYKASYCRRLVNNYISEIERKKTSIQKNFEDMDFSNSNLRDEYEELVSNMKRECDNLIRTIESYKFS' A
#
# COMPACT_ATOMS: atom_id res chain seq x y z
N MET A 1 14.65 15.61 27.06
CA MET A 1 14.41 16.39 25.82
C MET A 1 13.63 15.53 24.84
N ALA A 2 12.41 15.92 24.45
CA ALA A 2 11.76 15.29 23.30
C ALA A 2 12.48 15.80 22.03
N ASN A 3 13.11 14.91 21.28
CA ASN A 3 13.65 15.25 19.95
C ASN A 3 12.48 15.63 19.05
N ARG A 4 12.21 16.93 18.92
CA ARG A 4 11.23 17.44 17.97
C ARG A 4 11.84 17.33 16.58
N TYR A 5 11.42 16.32 15.83
CA TYR A 5 11.72 16.25 14.41
C TYR A 5 11.10 17.45 13.69
N LYS A 6 11.86 18.04 12.76
CA LYS A 6 11.34 19.12 11.91
C LYS A 6 10.15 18.59 11.10
N ALA A 7 9.09 19.38 10.94
CA ALA A 7 7.92 19.00 10.15
C ALA A 7 8.29 18.53 8.73
N SER A 8 9.32 19.11 8.11
CA SER A 8 9.85 18.70 6.81
C SER A 8 10.42 17.27 6.81
N TYR A 9 11.07 16.86 7.90
CA TYR A 9 11.58 15.49 8.05
C TYR A 9 10.43 14.49 8.16
N CYS A 10 9.40 14.81 8.96
CA CYS A 10 8.21 13.96 9.10
C CYS A 10 7.46 13.82 7.77
N ARG A 11 7.27 14.91 7.02
CA ARG A 11 6.66 14.87 5.68
C ARG A 11 7.45 13.99 4.72
N ARG A 12 8.80 14.06 4.75
CA ARG A 12 9.64 13.20 3.91
C ARG A 12 9.49 11.71 4.29
N LEU A 13 9.46 11.39 5.57
CA LEU A 13 9.22 10.01 6.02
C LEU A 13 7.85 9.50 5.57
N VAL A 14 6.81 10.32 5.74
CA VAL A 14 5.45 9.99 5.28
C VAL A 14 5.43 9.70 3.78
N ASN A 15 6.04 10.56 2.96
CA ASN A 15 6.10 10.34 1.52
C ASN A 15 6.83 9.03 1.18
N ASN A 16 7.93 8.73 1.87
CA ASN A 16 8.65 7.47 1.65
C ASN A 16 7.76 6.25 1.98
N TYR A 17 7.02 6.28 3.09
CA TYR A 17 6.10 5.20 3.44
C TYR A 17 4.97 5.05 2.40
N ILE A 18 4.36 6.15 1.96
CA ILE A 18 3.33 6.12 0.92
C ILE A 18 3.89 5.49 -0.36
N SER A 19 5.06 5.92 -0.83
CA SER A 19 5.70 5.36 -2.02
C SER A 19 6.01 3.86 -1.89
N GLU A 20 6.44 3.38 -0.72
CA GLU A 20 6.64 1.95 -0.51
C GLU A 20 5.33 1.16 -0.53
N ILE A 21 4.25 1.70 0.04
CA ILE A 21 2.92 1.08 -0.01
C ILE A 21 2.40 1.02 -1.45
N GLU A 22 2.56 2.09 -2.23
CA GLU A 22 2.20 2.11 -3.65
C GLU A 22 2.98 1.07 -4.46
N ARG A 23 4.30 0.93 -4.21
CA ARG A 23 5.11 -0.12 -4.84
C ARG A 23 4.59 -1.51 -4.50
N LYS A 24 4.26 -1.76 -3.22
CA LYS A 24 3.68 -3.05 -2.81
C LYS A 24 2.33 -3.32 -3.46
N LYS A 25 1.47 -2.31 -3.55
CA LYS A 25 0.18 -2.40 -4.27
C LYS A 25 0.38 -2.82 -5.73
N THR A 26 1.36 -2.22 -6.42
CA THR A 26 1.71 -2.58 -7.79
C THR A 26 2.28 -4.01 -7.89
N SER A 27 3.15 -4.41 -6.96
CA SER A 27 3.67 -5.78 -6.92
C SER A 27 2.59 -6.83 -6.70
N ILE A 28 1.58 -6.55 -5.87
CA ILE A 28 0.43 -7.43 -5.65
C ILE A 28 -0.31 -7.68 -6.97
N GLN A 29 -0.60 -6.61 -7.72
CA GLN A 29 -1.27 -6.72 -9.02
C GLN A 29 -0.42 -7.52 -10.01
N LYS A 30 0.87 -7.22 -10.12
CA LYS A 30 1.78 -7.94 -11.01
C LYS A 30 1.86 -9.42 -10.67
N ASN A 31 1.99 -9.76 -9.39
CA ASN A 31 2.05 -11.16 -8.96
C ASN A 31 0.78 -11.93 -9.33
N PHE A 32 -0.40 -11.29 -9.27
CA PHE A 32 -1.65 -11.89 -9.73
C PHE A 32 -1.67 -12.09 -11.25
N GLU A 33 -1.19 -11.11 -12.01
CA GLU A 33 -1.10 -11.21 -13.48
C GLU A 33 -0.09 -12.29 -13.94
N ASP A 34 0.98 -12.49 -13.18
CA ASP A 34 2.00 -13.49 -13.43
C ASP A 34 1.58 -14.91 -12.97
N MET A 35 0.44 -15.06 -12.28
CA MET A 35 -0.07 -16.37 -11.86
C MET A 35 -0.71 -17.14 -13.02
N ASP A 36 -0.36 -18.42 -13.15
CA ASP A 36 -1.01 -19.32 -14.09
C ASP A 36 -2.31 -19.88 -13.48
N PHE A 37 -3.44 -19.33 -13.93
CA PHE A 37 -4.77 -19.79 -13.57
C PHE A 37 -5.33 -20.82 -14.56
N SER A 38 -4.58 -21.90 -14.78
CA SER A 38 -5.07 -23.08 -15.52
C SER A 38 -6.41 -23.64 -14.99
N ASN A 39 -6.80 -23.31 -13.75
CA ASN A 39 -8.12 -23.55 -13.17
C ASN A 39 -8.86 -22.21 -12.95
N SER A 40 -10.00 -22.01 -13.63
CA SER A 40 -10.76 -20.76 -13.60
C SER A 40 -11.30 -20.39 -12.22
N ASN A 41 -11.65 -21.36 -11.37
CA ASN A 41 -12.21 -21.08 -10.05
C ASN A 41 -11.17 -20.48 -9.08
N LEU A 42 -9.90 -20.82 -9.26
CA LEU A 42 -8.81 -20.22 -8.49
C LEU A 42 -8.59 -18.76 -8.87
N ARG A 43 -8.86 -18.37 -10.11
CA ARG A 43 -8.70 -16.98 -10.55
C ARG A 43 -9.63 -16.04 -9.79
N ASP A 44 -10.90 -16.41 -9.69
CA ASP A 44 -11.92 -15.57 -9.06
C ASP A 44 -11.64 -15.37 -7.56
N GLU A 45 -11.25 -16.45 -6.86
CA GLU A 45 -10.85 -16.38 -5.44
C GLU A 45 -9.63 -15.46 -5.22
N TYR A 46 -8.62 -15.58 -6.09
CA TYR A 46 -7.43 -14.75 -6.00
C TYR A 46 -7.70 -13.30 -6.42
N GLU A 47 -8.63 -13.06 -7.34
CA GLU A 47 -9.02 -11.71 -7.74
C GLU A 47 -9.67 -10.96 -6.58
N GLU A 48 -10.56 -11.62 -5.83
CA GLU A 48 -11.15 -11.04 -4.62
C GLU A 48 -10.07 -10.75 -3.56
N LEU A 49 -9.16 -11.70 -3.32
CA LEU A 49 -8.06 -11.53 -2.38
C LEU A 49 -7.18 -10.33 -2.76
N VAL A 50 -6.78 -10.24 -4.02
CA VAL A 50 -5.96 -9.14 -4.58
C VAL A 50 -6.67 -7.80 -4.47
N SER A 51 -7.98 -7.76 -4.76
CA SER A 51 -8.80 -6.57 -4.60
C SER A 51 -8.83 -6.09 -3.14
N ASN A 52 -9.00 -7.01 -2.19
CA ASN A 52 -8.96 -6.70 -0.77
C ASN A 52 -7.58 -6.19 -0.32
N MET A 53 -6.49 -6.84 -0.75
CA MET A 53 -5.12 -6.38 -0.44
C MET A 53 -4.85 -4.97 -0.97
N LYS A 54 -5.29 -4.66 -2.20
CA LYS A 54 -5.15 -3.31 -2.79
C LYS A 54 -5.96 -2.27 -2.01
N ARG A 55 -7.16 -2.63 -1.53
CA ARG A 55 -7.99 -1.76 -0.69
C ARG A 55 -7.33 -1.47 0.65
N GLU A 56 -6.70 -2.46 1.28
CA GLU A 56 -5.91 -2.26 2.50
C GLU A 56 -4.74 -1.31 2.29
N CYS A 57 -4.03 -1.40 1.15
CA CYS A 57 -3.00 -0.42 0.80
C CYS A 57 -3.56 1.01 0.72
N ASP A 58 -4.71 1.19 0.06
CA ASP A 58 -5.36 2.50 -0.07
C ASP A 58 -5.83 3.05 1.29
N ASN A 59 -6.36 2.19 2.16
CA ASN A 59 -6.76 2.56 3.51
C ASN A 59 -5.54 2.98 4.36
N LEU A 60 -4.41 2.27 4.22
CA LEU A 60 -3.19 2.60 4.94
C LEU A 60 -2.62 3.95 4.47
N ILE A 61 -2.59 4.21 3.16
CA ILE A 61 -2.18 5.51 2.60
C ILE A 61 -3.06 6.63 3.17
N ARG A 62 -4.39 6.50 3.09
CA ARG A 62 -5.33 7.50 3.63
C ARG A 62 -5.11 7.74 5.13
N THR A 63 -4.85 6.68 5.88
CA THR A 63 -4.56 6.79 7.32
C THR A 63 -3.28 7.59 7.55
N ILE A 64 -2.22 7.33 6.78
CA ILE A 64 -0.95 8.05 6.88
C ILE A 64 -1.11 9.52 6.47
N GLU A 65 -1.84 9.80 5.40
CA GLU A 65 -2.09 11.17 4.91
C GLU A 65 -2.96 12.01 5.87
N SER A 66 -3.74 11.34 6.73
CA SER A 66 -4.57 12.02 7.73
C SER A 66 -3.75 12.72 8.81
N TYR A 67 -2.50 12.29 9.06
CA TYR A 67 -1.63 12.91 10.05
C TYR A 67 -1.14 14.29 9.58
N LYS A 68 -1.28 15.30 10.44
CA LYS A 68 -0.81 16.67 10.20
C LYS A 68 0.48 16.93 10.97
N PHE A 69 1.45 17.55 10.29
CA PHE A 69 2.71 18.00 10.89
C PHE A 69 2.77 19.53 10.86
N SER A 70 2.56 20.13 12.03
CA SER A 70 2.71 21.58 12.31
C SER A 70 4.11 21.90 12.80
#